data_AF-A0A957H7K7-F1
#
_entry.id   AF-A0A957H7K7-F1
#
_cell.length_a   1.000
_cell.length_b   1.000
_cell.length_c   1.000
_cell.angle_alpha   90.00
_cell.angle_beta   90.00
_cell.angle_gamma   90.00
#
_symmetry.space_group_name_H-M   'P 1'
#
loop_
_entity.id
_entity.type
_entity.pdbx_description
1 polymer ?
#
loop_
_entity_poly.entity_id
_entity_poly.type
_entity_poly.pdbx_seq_one_letter_code
_entity_poly.pdbx_strand_id
1 'polypeptide(L)'
;QFPRQMINLHPALPGQFNGANAIERAFEAYQRGEVSGSGCMVHYVIPAVDEGPVIAQRELPFFPDDTLESYSARLHKAEHELIVEAVGRAVSC
;
A
#
# COMPACT_ATOMS: atom_id res chain seq x y z
N GLN A 1 5.37 -23.32 6.60
CA GLN A 1 5.12 -21.94 7.06
C GLN A 1 6.46 -21.24 7.19
N PHE A 2 6.56 -19.97 6.80
CA PHE A 2 7.80 -19.18 6.81
C PHE A 2 7.65 -17.95 7.71
N PRO A 3 7.72 -18.09 9.05
CA PRO A 3 7.42 -17.00 9.97
C PRO A 3 8.43 -15.85 9.80
N ARG A 4 7.92 -14.64 9.48
CA ARG A 4 8.70 -13.41 9.25
C ARG A 4 9.80 -13.49 8.18
N GLN A 5 9.66 -14.41 7.23
CA GLN A 5 10.60 -14.53 6.09
C GLN A 5 9.98 -14.02 4.78
N MET A 6 8.67 -13.73 4.77
CA MET A 6 7.95 -13.24 3.61
C MET A 6 7.39 -11.85 3.91
N ILE A 7 7.67 -10.91 3.01
CA ILE A 7 7.10 -9.56 3.01
C ILE A 7 6.24 -9.40 1.75
N ASN A 8 5.20 -8.59 1.85
CA ASN A 8 4.32 -8.25 0.74
C ASN A 8 4.22 -6.72 0.64
N LEU A 9 4.22 -6.20 -0.58
CA LEU A 9 3.91 -4.82 -0.89
C LEU A 9 2.42 -4.77 -1.32
N HIS A 10 1.64 -3.93 -0.66
CA HIS A 10 0.21 -3.76 -0.93
C HIS A 10 -0.11 -2.30 -1.26
N PRO A 11 -0.83 -1.98 -2.35
CA PRO A 11 -1.19 -0.62 -2.75
C PRO A 11 -2.37 -0.02 -1.94
N ALA A 12 -2.33 -0.16 -0.62
CA ALA A 12 -3.19 0.55 0.31
C ALA A 12 -2.52 0.74 1.67
N LEU A 13 -3.07 1.63 2.50
CA LEU A 13 -2.66 1.77 3.90
C LEU A 13 -3.20 0.62 4.76
N PRO A 14 -2.61 0.36 5.94
CA PRO A 14 -3.07 -0.72 6.82
C PRO A 14 -4.55 -0.61 7.16
N GLY A 15 -5.28 -1.72 7.00
CA GLY A 15 -6.72 -1.80 7.24
C GLY A 15 -7.59 -1.14 6.16
N GLN A 16 -6.99 -0.62 5.09
CA GLN A 16 -7.71 -0.05 3.96
C GLN A 16 -7.63 -0.97 2.73
N PHE A 17 -8.77 -1.13 2.05
CA PHE A 17 -8.86 -1.75 0.71
C PHE A 17 -8.12 -3.10 0.54
N ASN A 18 -8.15 -3.98 1.56
CA ASN A 18 -7.54 -5.31 1.47
C ASN A 18 -8.06 -6.12 0.26
N GLY A 19 -7.20 -6.97 -0.30
CA GLY A 19 -7.49 -7.80 -1.45
C GLY A 19 -7.29 -7.09 -2.79
N ALA A 20 -7.82 -7.68 -3.84
CA ALA A 20 -7.61 -7.23 -5.21
C ALA A 20 -8.21 -5.83 -5.50
N ASN A 21 -7.67 -5.18 -6.52
CA ASN A 21 -8.12 -3.90 -7.08
C ASN A 21 -8.16 -2.76 -6.04
N ALA A 22 -7.17 -2.74 -5.14
CA ALA A 22 -7.13 -1.78 -4.04
C ALA A 22 -7.00 -0.32 -4.53
N ILE A 23 -6.25 -0.08 -5.61
CA ILE A 23 -6.06 1.25 -6.20
C ILE A 23 -7.40 1.77 -6.76
N GLU A 24 -8.09 0.95 -7.55
CA GLU A 24 -9.39 1.29 -8.15
C GLU A 24 -10.42 1.58 -7.06
N ARG A 25 -10.53 0.70 -6.06
CA ARG A 25 -11.46 0.87 -4.94
C ARG A 25 -11.17 2.12 -4.11
N ALA A 26 -9.89 2.43 -3.88
CA ALA A 26 -9.49 3.66 -3.19
C ALA A 26 -9.85 4.92 -3.99
N PHE A 27 -9.61 4.88 -5.31
CA PHE A 27 -9.94 5.99 -6.20
C PHE A 27 -11.45 6.20 -6.34
N GLU A 28 -12.24 5.13 -6.43
CA GLU A 28 -13.70 5.19 -6.41
C GLU A 28 -14.24 5.77 -5.09
N ALA A 29 -13.65 5.39 -3.94
CA ALA A 29 -14.00 5.95 -2.64
C ALA A 29 -13.68 7.45 -2.57
N TYR A 30 -12.57 7.88 -3.16
CA TYR A 30 -12.24 9.30 -3.31
C TYR A 30 -13.28 10.04 -4.18
N GLN A 31 -13.68 9.46 -5.31
CA GLN A 31 -14.70 10.04 -6.18
C GLN A 31 -16.07 10.18 -5.47
N ARG A 32 -16.37 9.31 -4.51
CA ARG A 32 -17.55 9.41 -3.63
C ARG A 32 -17.38 10.37 -2.45
N GLY A 33 -16.19 10.93 -2.25
CA GLY A 33 -15.87 11.84 -1.14
C GLY A 33 -15.69 11.15 0.21
N GLU A 34 -15.47 9.82 0.22
CA GLU A 34 -15.35 9.03 1.45
C GLU A 34 -13.94 9.09 2.06
N VAL A 35 -12.93 9.29 1.22
CA VAL A 35 -11.52 9.38 1.60
C VAL A 35 -10.86 10.54 0.85
N SER A 36 -9.78 11.09 1.40
CA SER A 36 -8.98 12.15 0.77
C SER A 36 -7.56 11.70 0.38
N GLY A 37 -7.22 10.45 0.69
CA GLY A 37 -5.92 9.85 0.38
C GLY A 37 -5.96 8.34 0.61
N SER A 38 -4.91 7.68 0.13
CA SER A 38 -4.61 6.27 0.39
C SER A 38 -3.08 6.16 0.51
N GLY A 39 -2.46 5.11 -0.02
CA GLY A 39 -1.04 4.90 0.09
C GLY A 39 -0.64 3.47 -0.25
N CYS A 40 0.55 3.07 0.17
CA CYS A 40 1.01 1.69 0.08
C CYS A 40 1.71 1.28 1.38
N MET A 41 1.73 -0.02 1.64
CA MET A 41 2.41 -0.59 2.79
C MET A 41 3.24 -1.80 2.39
N VAL A 42 4.32 -2.04 3.13
CA VAL A 42 5.02 -3.32 3.14
C VAL A 42 4.83 -3.97 4.50
N HIS A 43 4.36 -5.21 4.52
CA HIS A 43 4.04 -5.94 5.74
C HIS A 43 4.53 -7.39 5.68
N TYR A 44 4.65 -8.03 6.83
CA TYR A 44 4.92 -9.47 6.89
C TYR A 44 3.69 -10.28 6.45
N VAL A 45 3.90 -11.38 5.74
CA VAL A 45 2.78 -12.25 5.31
C VAL A 45 2.30 -13.12 6.48
N ILE A 46 0.99 -13.12 6.71
CA ILE A 46 0.26 -14.00 7.63
C ILE A 46 -0.93 -14.64 6.90
N PRO A 47 -1.68 -15.60 7.49
CA PRO A 47 -2.83 -16.21 6.81
C PRO A 47 -3.96 -15.24 6.45
N ALA A 48 -4.14 -14.15 7.21
CA ALA A 48 -5.09 -13.10 6.91
C ALA A 48 -4.52 -12.17 5.81
N VAL A 49 -5.34 -11.88 4.80
CA VAL A 49 -4.96 -11.12 3.60
C VAL A 49 -4.69 -9.67 3.97
N ASP A 50 -3.48 -9.18 3.66
CA ASP A 50 -3.05 -7.80 3.88
C ASP A 50 -3.15 -7.30 5.34
N GLU A 51 -3.15 -8.22 6.31
CA GLU A 51 -3.35 -7.91 7.75
C GLU A 51 -2.12 -8.20 8.62
N GLY A 52 -0.98 -8.45 8.00
CA GLY A 52 0.23 -8.74 8.75
C GLY A 52 0.89 -7.49 9.36
N PRO A 53 1.83 -7.67 10.31
CA PRO A 53 2.55 -6.56 10.91
C PRO A 53 3.29 -5.71 9.88
N VAL A 54 3.07 -4.39 9.93
CA VAL A 54 3.63 -3.40 8.99
C VAL A 54 5.12 -3.16 9.27
N ILE A 55 5.92 -3.13 8.20
CA ILE A 55 7.36 -2.82 8.23
C ILE A 55 7.59 -1.35 7.89
N ALA A 56 6.89 -0.87 6.85
CA ALA A 56 6.91 0.51 6.39
C ALA A 56 5.64 0.84 5.61
N GLN A 57 5.26 2.11 5.55
CA GLN A 57 4.15 2.61 4.75
C GLN A 57 4.46 3.99 4.15
N ARG A 58 3.69 4.37 3.14
CA ARG A 58 3.68 5.70 2.54
C ARG A 58 2.25 6.13 2.29
N GLU A 59 1.90 7.30 2.82
CA GLU A 59 0.61 7.96 2.57
C GLU A 59 0.73 8.84 1.33
N LEU A 60 -0.29 8.80 0.48
CA LEU A 60 -0.40 9.62 -0.71
C LEU A 60 -1.78 10.32 -0.75
N PRO A 61 -1.82 11.65 -0.87
CA PRO A 61 -3.08 12.35 -1.07
C PRO A 61 -3.63 12.09 -2.47
N PHE A 62 -4.96 12.18 -2.59
CA PHE A 62 -5.62 12.39 -3.88
C PHE A 62 -5.70 13.90 -4.16
N PHE A 63 -5.46 14.29 -5.41
CA PHE A 63 -5.61 15.66 -5.89
C PHE A 63 -6.88 15.80 -6.75
N PRO A 64 -7.52 16.99 -6.78
CA PRO A 64 -8.76 17.21 -7.53
C PRO A 64 -8.71 16.88 -9.02
N ASP A 65 -7.52 16.95 -9.62
CA ASP A 65 -7.22 16.69 -11.02
C ASP A 65 -6.64 15.29 -11.28
N ASP A 66 -6.50 14.46 -10.25
CA ASP A 66 -6.05 13.08 -10.44
C ASP A 66 -7.04 12.30 -11.32
N THR A 67 -6.51 11.62 -12.32
CA THR A 67 -7.11 10.43 -12.91
C THR A 67 -6.60 9.18 -12.19
N LEU A 68 -7.33 8.06 -12.32
CA LEU A 68 -6.88 6.76 -11.81
C LEU A 68 -5.45 6.43 -12.27
N GLU A 69 -5.16 6.68 -13.56
CA GLU A 69 -3.83 6.47 -14.14
C GLU A 69 -2.75 7.34 -13.48
N SER A 70 -3.02 8.64 -13.32
CA SER A 70 -2.05 9.58 -12.73
C SER A 70 -1.78 9.30 -11.25
N TYR A 71 -2.81 8.93 -10.48
CA TYR A 71 -2.67 8.51 -9.09
C TYR A 71 -1.90 7.19 -9.00
N SER A 72 -2.28 6.20 -9.81
CA SER A 72 -1.64 4.89 -9.86
C SER A 72 -0.14 5.01 -10.20
N ALA A 73 0.23 5.84 -11.18
CA ALA A 73 1.62 6.10 -11.51
C ALA A 73 2.41 6.71 -10.33
N ARG A 74 1.80 7.65 -9.58
CA ARG A 74 2.41 8.26 -8.39
C ARG A 74 2.55 7.24 -7.26
N LEU A 75 1.54 6.39 -7.07
CA LEU A 75 1.56 5.30 -6.09
C LEU A 75 2.66 4.28 -6.41
N HIS A 76 2.75 3.79 -7.64
CA HIS A 76 3.78 2.84 -8.06
C HIS A 76 5.20 3.40 -7.88
N LYS A 77 5.40 4.71 -8.08
CA LYS A 77 6.67 5.35 -7.75
C LYS A 77 7.00 5.24 -6.25
N ALA A 78 6.02 5.54 -5.39
CA ALA A 78 6.19 5.41 -3.94
C ALA A 78 6.41 3.95 -3.51
N GLU A 79 5.76 2.99 -4.16
CA GLU A 79 5.94 1.56 -3.93
C GLU A 79 7.38 1.11 -4.20
N HIS A 80 7.97 1.53 -5.32
CA HIS A 80 9.36 1.20 -5.68
C HIS A 80 10.35 1.70 -4.63
N GLU A 81 10.14 2.91 -4.09
CA GLU A 81 10.98 3.46 -3.03
C GLU A 81 10.75 2.71 -1.70
N LEU A 82 9.48 2.44 -1.37
CA LEU A 82 9.08 1.82 -0.11
C LEU A 82 9.57 0.37 0.02
N ILE A 83 9.53 -0.42 -1.05
CA ILE A 83 9.96 -1.83 -0.99
C ILE A 83 11.45 -1.96 -0.71
N VAL A 84 12.29 -1.08 -1.27
CA VAL A 84 13.73 -1.08 -1.02
C VAL A 84 14.03 -0.72 0.44
N GLU A 85 13.35 0.30 0.98
CA GLU A 85 13.46 0.65 2.40
C GLU A 85 13.02 -0.50 3.30
N ALA A 86 11.88 -1.13 3.00
CA ALA A 86 11.31 -2.19 3.80
C ALA A 86 12.20 -3.45 3.80
N VAL A 87 12.81 -3.80 2.66
CA VAL A 87 13.82 -4.88 2.59
C VAL A 87 14.98 -4.54 3.51
N GLY A 88 15.53 -3.31 3.44
CA GLY A 88 16.63 -2.87 4.31
C GLY A 88 16.30 -3.04 5.80
N ARG A 89 15.09 -2.63 6.21
CA ARG A 89 14.60 -2.82 7.60
C ARG A 89 14.43 -4.31 7.96
N ALA A 90 13.93 -5.13 7.03
CA ALA A 90 13.64 -6.53 7.28
C ALA A 90 14.90 -7.41 7.41
N VAL A 91 16.02 -7.01 6.79
CA VAL A 91 17.29 -7.77 6.82
C VAL A 91 18.35 -7.21 7.77
N SER A 92 18.11 -6.02 8.33
CA SER A 92 19.02 -5.44 9.33
C SER A 92 18.72 -6.03 10.70
N CYS A 93 19.61 -6.91 11.17
CA CYS A 93 19.60 -7.47 12.53
C CYS A 93 19.87 -6.39 13.59
#